data_AF-A0A7W9AEM5-F1
#
_entry.id   AF-A0A7W9AEM5-F1
#
_cell.length_a   1.000
_cell.length_b   1.000
_cell.length_c   1.000
_cell.angle_alpha   90.00
_cell.angle_beta   90.00
_cell.angle_gamma   90.00
#
_symmetry.space_group_name_H-M   'P 1'
#
loop_
_entity.id
_entity.type
_entity.pdbx_description
1 polymer ?
#
loop_
_entity_poly.entity_id
_entity_poly.type
_entity_poly.pdbx_seq_one_letter_code
_entity_poly.pdbx_strand_id
1 'polypeptide(L)'
;MAKKLGNDYRLWIDSSTPGTPAQILGQTTLKISRQAGQIDTATKDDFPYGTQAPGLKSLTIDAEIYPNLPDASGYTRLETVGAGSAPVLFQIRKGGSAGVAPADVVFAASMYVGNLDTDFSKNDVVKCTFQLTLAAAPTIDTLG
;
A
#
# COMPACT_ATOMS: atom_id res chain seq x y z
N MET A 1 -0.33 2.06 -28.14
CA MET A 1 -0.58 2.29 -26.70
C MET A 1 0.33 1.37 -25.90
N ALA A 2 1.22 1.92 -25.09
CA ALA A 2 2.12 1.10 -24.26
C ALA A 2 1.34 0.44 -23.11
N LYS A 3 1.67 -0.81 -22.80
CA LYS A 3 1.10 -1.52 -21.65
C LYS A 3 1.74 -0.99 -20.37
N LYS A 4 0.94 -0.76 -19.33
CA LYS A 4 1.45 -0.49 -17.98
C LYS A 4 1.96 -1.81 -17.40
N LEU A 5 3.22 -1.85 -16.97
CA LEU A 5 3.82 -3.04 -16.36
C LEU A 5 3.85 -2.89 -14.84
N GLY A 6 3.63 -3.98 -14.11
CA GLY A 6 3.62 -3.95 -12.64
C GLY A 6 5.00 -3.61 -12.04
N ASN A 7 6.09 -3.94 -12.74
CA ASN A 7 7.45 -3.61 -12.31
C ASN A 7 7.74 -2.10 -12.26
N ASP A 8 6.97 -1.30 -13.01
CA ASP A 8 7.07 0.15 -13.04
C ASP A 8 6.49 0.79 -11.78
N TYR A 9 5.68 0.05 -11.01
CA TYR A 9 5.05 0.53 -9.78
C TYR A 9 5.73 -0.09 -8.57
N ARG A 10 6.33 0.75 -7.73
CA ARG A 10 7.04 0.31 -6.52
C ARG A 10 6.50 1.05 -5.31
N LEU A 11 6.46 0.35 -4.18
CA LEU A 11 6.12 0.86 -2.86
C LEU A 11 7.35 1.50 -2.19
N TRP A 12 7.12 2.64 -1.57
CA TRP A 12 8.10 3.43 -0.85
C TRP A 12 7.54 3.75 0.53
N ILE A 13 8.41 3.79 1.53
CA ILE A 13 8.10 4.11 2.92
C ILE A 13 8.91 5.31 3.36
N ASP A 14 8.34 6.18 4.19
CA ASP A 14 9.09 7.28 4.77
C ASP A 14 10.20 6.75 5.70
N SER A 15 11.42 7.25 5.51
CA SER A 15 12.57 6.82 6.30
C SER A 15 12.46 7.29 7.76
N SER A 16 13.54 7.11 8.54
CA SER A 16 13.64 7.72 9.87
C SER A 16 13.64 9.25 9.83
N THR A 17 14.01 9.85 8.69
CA THR A 17 13.88 11.29 8.43
C THR A 17 12.56 11.54 7.68
N PRO A 18 11.64 12.35 8.24
CA PRO A 18 10.37 12.64 7.59
C PRO A 18 10.57 13.32 6.23
N GLY A 19 9.81 12.89 5.22
CA GLY A 19 9.84 13.47 3.88
C GLY A 19 10.97 12.96 2.99
N THR A 20 11.76 11.98 3.45
CA THR A 20 12.75 11.27 2.62
C THR A 20 12.31 9.82 2.45
N PRO A 21 11.36 9.54 1.54
CA PRO A 21 10.89 8.19 1.30
C PRO A 21 11.98 7.33 0.65
N ALA A 22 12.09 6.10 1.12
CA ALA A 22 12.98 5.09 0.61
C ALA A 22 12.17 3.96 -0.05
N GLN A 23 12.71 3.40 -1.13
CA GLN A 23 12.11 2.24 -1.77
C GLN A 23 12.28 1.02 -0.86
N ILE A 24 11.22 0.23 -0.68
CA ILE A 24 11.34 -1.10 -0.05
C ILE A 24 11.92 -2.04 -1.09
N LEU A 25 13.13 -2.57 -0.88
CA LEU A 25 13.75 -3.47 -1.85
C LEU A 25 13.14 -4.88 -1.75
N GLY A 26 13.18 -5.64 -2.86
CA GLY A 26 12.71 -7.02 -2.87
C GLY A 26 11.22 -7.24 -3.17
N GLN A 27 10.49 -6.21 -3.59
CA GLN A 27 9.05 -6.33 -3.89
C GLN A 27 8.75 -7.29 -5.04
N THR A 28 7.85 -8.24 -4.78
CA THR A 28 7.37 -9.23 -5.76
C THR A 28 5.95 -8.89 -6.22
N THR A 29 5.04 -8.68 -5.28
CA THR A 29 3.63 -8.37 -5.56
C THR A 29 3.18 -7.11 -4.83
N LEU A 30 2.32 -6.33 -5.49
CA LEU A 30 1.68 -5.15 -4.95
C LEU A 30 0.24 -5.11 -5.44
N LYS A 31 -0.71 -5.14 -4.50
CA LYS A 31 -2.14 -5.13 -4.79
C LYS A 31 -2.79 -4.00 -4.01
N ILE A 32 -3.58 -3.19 -4.71
CA ILE A 32 -4.42 -2.16 -4.09
C ILE A 32 -5.85 -2.64 -4.19
N SER A 33 -6.51 -2.79 -3.04
CA SER A 33 -7.91 -3.19 -2.95
C SER A 33 -8.73 -1.99 -2.50
N ARG A 34 -9.72 -1.59 -3.30
CA ARG A 34 -10.64 -0.49 -3.01
C ARG A 34 -12.04 -1.02 -2.83
N GLN A 35 -12.69 -0.66 -1.74
CA GLN A 35 -14.06 -1.04 -1.45
C GLN A 35 -14.85 0.19 -1.03
N ALA A 36 -16.16 0.18 -1.28
CA ALA A 36 -17.07 1.18 -0.76
C ALA A 36 -18.08 0.47 0.13
N GLY A 37 -18.34 1.02 1.31
CA GLY A 37 -19.50 0.60 2.10
C GLY A 37 -20.78 0.80 1.29
N GLN A 38 -21.78 -0.04 1.49
CA GLN A 38 -23.11 0.15 0.90
C GLN A 38 -24.03 0.73 1.97
N ILE A 39 -24.68 1.85 1.66
CA ILE A 39 -25.72 2.45 2.50
C ILE A 39 -27.05 2.07 1.88
N ASP A 40 -27.89 1.39 2.64
CA ASP A 40 -29.26 1.09 2.23
C ASP A 40 -30.10 2.36 2.26
N THR A 41 -30.74 2.67 1.13
CA THR A 41 -31.66 3.82 0.99
C THR A 41 -33.07 3.38 0.64
N ALA A 42 -33.35 2.07 0.62
CA ALA A 42 -34.64 1.55 0.22
C ALA A 42 -35.75 1.98 1.19
N THR A 43 -36.88 2.39 0.63
CA THR A 43 -38.10 2.70 1.36
C THR A 43 -39.14 1.60 1.12
N LYS A 44 -40.25 1.65 1.88
CA LYS A 44 -41.33 0.66 1.73
C LYS A 44 -42.03 0.72 0.36
N ASP A 45 -41.83 1.80 -0.38
CA ASP A 45 -42.43 2.03 -1.70
C ASP A 45 -41.59 1.42 -2.85
N ASP A 46 -40.35 1.00 -2.58
CA ASP A 46 -39.38 0.57 -3.60
C ASP A 46 -39.43 -0.94 -3.92
N PHE A 47 -40.45 -1.67 -3.45
CA PHE A 47 -40.60 -3.10 -3.73
C PHE A 47 -40.70 -3.36 -5.24
N PRO A 48 -39.91 -4.28 -5.84
CA PRO A 48 -39.03 -5.30 -5.24
C PRO A 48 -37.51 -4.95 -5.23
N TYR A 49 -37.12 -3.72 -5.51
CA TYR A 49 -35.72 -3.34 -5.70
C TYR A 49 -35.10 -2.72 -4.43
N GLY A 50 -33.92 -3.20 -4.04
CA GLY A 50 -33.12 -2.53 -3.01
C GLY A 50 -32.32 -1.38 -3.60
N THR A 51 -32.60 -0.14 -3.20
CA THR A 51 -31.78 1.02 -3.58
C THR A 51 -30.62 1.19 -2.60
N GLN A 52 -29.42 1.47 -3.12
CA GLN A 52 -28.24 1.67 -2.29
C GLN A 52 -27.43 2.87 -2.76
N ALA A 53 -26.82 3.58 -1.81
CA ALA A 53 -25.84 4.64 -2.06
C ALA A 53 -24.43 4.18 -1.67
N PRO A 54 -23.38 4.62 -2.38
CA PRO A 54 -22.00 4.36 -1.98
C PRO A 54 -21.65 5.15 -0.71
N GLY A 55 -21.26 4.43 0.34
CA GLY A 55 -20.78 4.96 1.60
C GLY A 55 -19.27 5.22 1.62
N LEU A 56 -18.70 5.24 2.83
CA LEU A 56 -17.27 5.47 3.02
C LEU A 56 -16.42 4.45 2.26
N LYS A 57 -15.38 4.95 1.59
CA LYS A 57 -14.43 4.12 0.85
C LYS A 57 -13.33 3.64 1.77
N SER A 58 -13.06 2.34 1.76
CA SER A 58 -11.88 1.74 2.36
C SER A 58 -10.87 1.38 1.28
N LEU A 59 -9.59 1.46 1.65
CA LEU A 59 -8.48 1.07 0.79
C LEU A 59 -7.48 0.28 1.63
N THR A 60 -7.11 -0.89 1.13
CA THR A 60 -6.01 -1.69 1.67
C THR A 60 -4.96 -1.91 0.58
N ILE A 61 -3.71 -2.00 0.99
CA ILE A 61 -2.59 -2.35 0.10
C ILE A 61 -1.96 -3.60 0.65
N ASP A 62 -1.98 -4.67 -0.12
CA ASP A 62 -1.30 -5.92 0.21
C ASP A 62 0.00 -5.98 -0.59
N ALA A 63 1.11 -6.29 0.08
CA ALA A 63 2.42 -6.39 -0.55
C ALA A 63 3.19 -7.62 -0.04
N GLU A 64 3.93 -8.22 -0.97
CA GLU A 64 4.86 -9.31 -0.70
C GLU A 64 6.26 -8.89 -1.13
N ILE A 65 7.24 -9.18 -0.27
CA ILE A 65 8.64 -8.84 -0.49
C ILE A 65 9.54 -10.02 -0.12
N TYR A 66 10.62 -10.17 -0.89
CA TYR A 66 11.77 -11.01 -0.57
C TYR A 66 12.92 -10.08 -0.17
N PRO A 67 13.20 -9.87 1.13
CA PRO A 67 14.07 -8.80 1.57
C PRO A 67 15.47 -8.87 0.95
N ASN A 68 15.87 -7.79 0.27
CA ASN A 68 17.23 -7.64 -0.23
C ASN A 68 18.09 -6.96 0.84
N LEU A 69 19.06 -7.67 1.40
CA LEU A 69 19.95 -7.12 2.43
C LEU A 69 21.27 -6.62 1.83
N PRO A 70 21.82 -5.47 2.27
CA PRO A 70 21.26 -4.57 3.28
C PRO A 70 20.26 -3.56 2.70
N ASP A 71 19.10 -3.40 3.33
CA ASP A 71 18.12 -2.33 3.05
C ASP A 71 17.71 -1.61 4.34
N ALA A 72 18.62 -0.74 4.81
CA ALA A 72 18.47 -0.04 6.08
C ALA A 72 17.33 1.00 6.09
N SER A 73 16.97 1.54 4.93
CA SER A 73 16.01 2.66 4.83
C SER A 73 14.62 2.21 4.37
N GLY A 74 14.50 1.10 3.65
CA GLY A 74 13.24 0.52 3.21
C GLY A 74 12.77 -0.58 4.17
N TYR A 75 13.31 -1.79 4.00
CA TYR A 75 12.90 -2.98 4.75
C TYR A 75 13.10 -2.86 6.27
N THR A 76 14.27 -2.43 6.75
CA THR A 76 14.50 -2.26 8.20
C THR A 76 13.55 -1.22 8.82
N ARG A 77 13.18 -0.19 8.05
CA ARG A 77 12.18 0.80 8.48
C ARG A 77 10.78 0.17 8.54
N LEU A 78 10.42 -0.65 7.56
CA LEU A 78 9.17 -1.41 7.56
C LEU A 78 9.07 -2.32 8.79
N GLU A 79 10.13 -3.05 9.15
CA GLU A 79 10.15 -3.89 10.37
C GLU A 79 9.95 -3.05 11.64
N THR A 80 10.65 -1.91 11.73
CA THR A 80 10.53 -0.99 12.86
C THR A 80 9.11 -0.45 13.02
N VAL A 81 8.47 -0.07 11.91
CA VAL A 81 7.10 0.45 11.89
C VAL A 81 6.06 -0.68 12.01
N GLY A 82 6.35 -1.89 11.57
CA GLY A 82 5.49 -3.04 11.83
C GLY A 82 5.43 -3.37 13.32
N ALA A 83 6.55 -3.23 14.03
CA ALA A 83 6.61 -3.41 15.47
C ALA A 83 5.97 -2.24 16.26
N GLY A 84 6.11 -1.01 15.76
CA GLY A 84 5.56 0.19 16.38
C GLY A 84 4.25 0.60 15.74
N SER A 85 3.14 0.60 16.47
CA SER A 85 1.79 0.90 15.94
C SER A 85 1.55 2.37 15.50
N ALA A 86 2.59 3.08 15.07
CA ALA A 86 2.52 4.43 14.55
C ALA A 86 2.26 4.42 13.04
N PRO A 87 1.39 5.31 12.53
CA PRO A 87 1.19 5.44 11.10
C PRO A 87 2.38 6.16 10.46
N VAL A 88 2.74 5.76 9.25
CA VAL A 88 3.80 6.41 8.46
C VAL A 88 3.35 6.67 7.04
N LEU A 89 4.03 7.58 6.35
CA LEU A 89 3.72 7.89 4.97
C LEU A 89 4.23 6.76 4.07
N PHE A 90 3.31 6.20 3.29
CA PHE A 90 3.61 5.28 2.19
C PHE A 90 3.32 5.96 0.85
N GLN A 91 4.13 5.64 -0.14
CA GLN A 91 3.98 6.13 -1.51
C GLN A 91 4.06 4.99 -2.50
N ILE A 92 3.23 5.04 -3.55
CA ILE A 92 3.46 4.24 -4.75
C ILE A 92 3.98 5.18 -5.81
N ARG A 93 5.11 4.81 -6.40
CA ARG A 93 5.76 5.60 -7.45
C ARG A 93 5.84 4.82 -8.75
N LYS A 94 5.65 5.51 -9.88
CA LYS A 94 5.85 4.99 -11.24
C LYS A 94 7.33 5.12 -11.65
N GLY A 95 7.77 4.39 -12.67
CA GLY A 95 9.15 4.45 -13.17
C GLY A 95 10.10 3.44 -12.53
N GLY A 96 9.58 2.48 -11.77
CA GLY A 96 10.35 1.37 -11.20
C GLY A 96 11.42 1.87 -10.23
N SER A 97 12.65 1.37 -10.39
CA SER A 97 13.81 1.81 -9.59
C SER A 97 14.28 3.24 -9.88
N ALA A 98 13.82 3.85 -10.98
CA ALA A 98 14.15 5.23 -11.35
C ALA A 98 13.10 6.25 -10.87
N GLY A 99 12.01 5.79 -10.22
CA GLY A 99 10.89 6.62 -9.74
C GLY A 99 11.23 7.47 -8.51
N VAL A 100 12.33 8.22 -8.55
CA VAL A 100 12.81 9.04 -7.42
C VAL A 100 12.20 10.44 -7.39
N ALA A 101 11.62 10.93 -8.49
CA ALA A 101 11.13 12.29 -8.57
C ALA A 101 9.74 12.45 -7.91
N PRO A 102 9.41 13.62 -7.34
CA PRO A 102 8.09 13.87 -6.76
C PRO A 102 6.93 13.67 -7.76
N ALA A 103 7.16 13.92 -9.04
CA ALA A 103 6.18 13.72 -10.12
C ALA A 103 5.90 12.25 -10.44
N ASP A 104 6.70 11.33 -9.90
CA ASP A 104 6.50 9.89 -10.04
C ASP A 104 5.52 9.33 -9.02
N VAL A 105 5.20 10.09 -7.96
CA VAL A 105 4.24 9.69 -6.95
C VAL A 105 2.84 9.63 -7.56
N VAL A 106 2.30 8.41 -7.63
CA VAL A 106 0.94 8.14 -8.13
C VAL A 106 -0.05 7.85 -7.01
N PHE A 107 0.46 7.54 -5.82
CA PHE A 107 -0.32 7.39 -4.61
C PHE A 107 0.52 7.80 -3.41
N ALA A 108 -0.06 8.53 -2.46
CA ALA A 108 0.56 8.86 -1.19
C ALA A 108 -0.48 8.94 -0.09
N ALA A 109 -0.26 8.23 1.02
CA ALA A 109 -1.15 8.24 2.17
C ALA A 109 -0.39 7.88 3.46
N SER A 110 -0.88 8.38 4.59
CA SER A 110 -0.46 7.88 5.90
C SER A 110 -1.20 6.58 6.19
N MET A 111 -0.46 5.52 6.50
CA MET A 111 -0.99 4.16 6.66
C MET A 111 -0.37 3.46 7.87
N TYR A 112 -1.14 2.55 8.46
CA TYR A 112 -0.66 1.58 9.44
C TYR A 112 -0.17 0.33 8.74
N VAL A 113 0.89 -0.28 9.28
CA VAL A 113 1.34 -1.63 8.89
C VAL A 113 0.60 -2.64 9.76
N GLY A 114 -0.16 -3.52 9.13
CA GLY A 114 -0.84 -4.65 9.75
C GLY A 114 -0.39 -5.97 9.13
N ASN A 115 -0.62 -7.07 9.86
CA ASN A 115 -0.34 -8.44 9.42
C ASN A 115 1.06 -8.60 8.79
N LEU A 116 2.09 -8.06 9.45
CA LEU A 116 3.48 -8.22 9.02
C LEU A 116 3.95 -9.62 9.40
N ASP A 117 3.81 -10.56 8.47
CA ASP A 117 4.20 -11.95 8.63
C ASP A 117 5.53 -12.20 7.91
N THR A 118 6.41 -13.00 8.53
CA THR A 118 7.73 -13.34 7.96
C THR A 118 8.00 -14.84 8.07
N ASP A 119 8.24 -15.47 6.92
CA ASP A 119 8.51 -16.90 6.81
C ASP A 119 10.00 -17.20 6.65
N PHE A 120 10.57 -17.91 7.62
CA PHE A 120 11.97 -18.34 7.65
C PHE A 120 12.12 -19.81 7.23
N SER A 121 11.75 -20.11 5.99
CA SER A 121 11.88 -21.46 5.45
C SER A 121 13.34 -21.90 5.34
N LYS A 122 13.67 -23.10 5.84
CA LYS A 122 15.06 -23.61 5.90
C LYS A 122 15.81 -23.61 4.56
N ASN A 123 15.09 -23.87 3.46
CA ASN A 123 15.66 -24.08 2.13
C ASN A 123 15.10 -23.10 1.08
N ASP A 124 14.41 -22.03 1.49
CA ASP A 124 13.80 -21.05 0.59
C ASP A 124 14.19 -19.62 1.01
N VAL A 125 13.91 -18.65 0.16
CA VAL A 125 14.09 -17.23 0.48
C VAL A 125 13.16 -16.82 1.62
N VAL A 126 13.61 -15.87 2.45
CA VAL A 126 12.75 -15.24 3.45
C VAL A 126 11.63 -14.50 2.72
N LYS A 127 10.39 -14.80 3.08
CA LYS A 127 9.21 -14.13 2.52
C LYS A 127 8.60 -13.26 3.60
N CYS A 128 8.26 -12.03 3.23
CA CYS A 128 7.57 -11.11 4.10
C CYS A 128 6.32 -10.61 3.39
N THR A 129 5.18 -10.77 4.05
CA THR A 129 3.88 -10.29 3.58
C THR A 129 3.33 -9.30 4.59
N PHE A 130 2.71 -8.23 4.10
CA PHE A 130 2.07 -7.25 4.96
C PHE A 130 0.89 -6.58 4.29
N GLN A 131 0.00 -6.05 5.12
CA GLN A 131 -1.16 -5.28 4.71
C GLN A 131 -1.06 -3.86 5.26
N LEU A 132 -1.26 -2.86 4.41
CA LEU A 132 -1.36 -1.47 4.81
C LEU A 132 -2.83 -1.05 4.86
N THR A 133 -3.20 -0.36 5.93
CA THR A 133 -4.53 0.22 6.11
C THR A 133 -4.43 1.74 6.27
N LEU A 134 -5.36 2.49 5.68
CA LEU A 134 -5.34 3.95 5.73
C LEU A 134 -5.49 4.47 7.16
N ALA A 135 -4.54 5.30 7.60
CA ALA A 135 -4.65 6.09 8.83
C ALA A 135 -5.33 7.45 8.56
N ALA A 136 -5.17 7.96 7.34
CA ALA A 136 -5.76 9.21 6.86
C ALA A 136 -6.10 9.10 5.37
N ALA A 137 -6.90 10.05 4.86
CA ALA A 137 -7.20 10.13 3.44
C ALA A 137 -5.90 10.29 2.60
N PRO A 138 -5.81 9.67 1.41
CA PRO A 138 -4.67 9.86 0.52
C PRO A 138 -4.51 11.33 0.12
N THR A 139 -3.27 11.83 0.18
CA THR A 139 -2.94 13.19 -0.29
C THR A 139 -2.78 13.22 -1.81
N ILE A 140 -2.38 12.09 -2.40
CA ILE A 140 -2.27 11.89 -3.84
C ILE A 140 -2.92 10.54 -4.16
N ASP A 141 -3.85 10.53 -5.11
CA ASP A 141 -4.37 9.31 -5.71
C ASP A 141 -4.67 9.54 -7.19
N THR A 142 -3.73 9.14 -8.05
CA THR A 142 -3.88 9.14 -9.51
C THR A 142 -4.07 7.73 -10.06
N LEU A 143 -4.22 6.73 -9.19
CA LEU A 143 -4.46 5.33 -9.55
C LEU A 143 -5.95 5.04 -9.72
N GLY A 144 -6.79 6.07 -9.73
CA GLY A 144 -8.23 6.06 -10.04
C GLY A 144 -8.62 5.10 -11.15
#